data_AF-A0A960SZK7-F1
#
_entry.id   AF-A0A960SZK7-F1
#
_cell.length_a   1.000
_cell.length_b   1.000
_cell.length_c   1.000
_cell.angle_alpha   90.00
_cell.angle_beta   90.00
_cell.angle_gamma   90.00
#
_symmetry.space_group_name_H-M   'P 1'
#
loop_
_entity.id
_entity.type
_entity.pdbx_description
1 polymer ?
#
loop_
_entity_poly.entity_id
_entity_poly.type
_entity_poly.pdbx_seq_one_letter_code
_entity_poly.pdbx_strand_id
1 'polypeptide(L)'
;MRLVEQHRTQTILGLIHVGTILFGSIGVGVILKAMGYSDGQEMAPLVGFVRNWGFILILIPVFWVLATIWMELHHSWHSKRVTLVSGVLLLAGLIWFFVLMAARASSVLVHMGNQ
;
A
#
# COMPACT_ATOMS: atom_id res chain seq x y z
N MET A 1 -15.54 -21.86 10.42
CA MET A 1 -14.24 -22.38 9.89
C MET A 1 -14.22 -22.55 8.37
N ARG A 2 -15.29 -23.00 7.71
CA ARG A 2 -15.32 -23.25 6.24
C ARG A 2 -15.06 -22.02 5.33
N LEU A 3 -15.45 -20.81 5.73
CA LEU A 3 -15.29 -19.59 4.91
C LEU A 3 -13.82 -19.15 4.74
N VAL A 4 -13.01 -19.25 5.80
CA VAL A 4 -11.58 -18.86 5.75
C VAL A 4 -10.80 -19.80 4.85
N GLU A 5 -11.15 -21.09 4.86
CA GLU A 5 -10.54 -22.11 4.01
C GLU A 5 -10.87 -21.89 2.53
N GLN A 6 -12.13 -21.55 2.23
CA GLN A 6 -12.61 -21.26 0.88
C GLN A 6 -12.03 -19.96 0.28
N HIS A 7 -11.71 -18.99 1.13
CA HIS A 7 -11.17 -17.67 0.74
C HIS A 7 -9.72 -17.46 1.18
N ARG A 8 -8.98 -18.55 1.41
CA ARG A 8 -7.59 -18.52 1.92
C ARG A 8 -6.67 -17.64 1.09
N THR A 9 -6.77 -17.68 -0.24
CA THR A 9 -5.95 -16.85 -1.14
C THR A 9 -6.20 -15.36 -0.94
N GLN A 10 -7.46 -14.94 -0.81
CA GLN A 10 -7.83 -13.53 -0.61
C GLN A 10 -7.32 -13.04 0.74
N THR A 11 -7.46 -13.85 1.78
CA THR A 11 -6.95 -13.55 3.12
C THR A 11 -5.43 -13.41 3.12
N ILE A 12 -4.69 -14.35 2.51
CA ILE A 12 -3.22 -14.30 2.45
C ILE A 12 -2.76 -13.06 1.68
N LEU A 13 -3.33 -12.81 0.50
CA LEU A 13 -2.96 -11.64 -0.31
C LEU A 13 -3.30 -10.33 0.40
N GLY A 14 -4.48 -10.24 1.02
CA GLY A 14 -4.88 -9.08 1.81
C GLY A 14 -3.92 -8.82 2.97
N LEU A 15 -3.49 -9.86 3.69
CA LEU A 15 -2.48 -9.74 4.75
C LEU A 15 -1.13 -9.25 4.21
N ILE A 16 -0.70 -9.75 3.05
CA ILE A 16 0.53 -9.28 2.39
C ILE A 16 0.40 -7.79 2.04
N HIS A 17 -0.72 -7.36 1.44
CA HIS A 17 -0.96 -5.95 1.12
C HIS A 17 -0.92 -5.06 2.38
N VAL A 18 -1.56 -5.49 3.47
CA VAL A 18 -1.53 -4.77 4.75
C VAL A 18 -0.10 -4.66 5.28
N GLY A 19 0.66 -5.76 5.25
CA GLY A 19 2.07 -5.76 5.61
C GLY A 19 2.86 -4.74 4.77
N THR A 20 2.72 -4.79 3.44
CA THR A 20 3.37 -3.84 2.52
C THR A 20 3.02 -2.39 2.84
N ILE A 21 1.76 -2.09 3.16
CA ILE A 21 1.33 -0.73 3.51
C ILE A 21 1.94 -0.26 4.83
N LEU A 22 1.93 -1.11 5.86
CA LEU A 22 2.51 -0.78 7.16
C LEU A 22 4.02 -0.56 7.05
N PHE A 23 4.74 -1.51 6.45
CA PHE A 23 6.19 -1.39 6.25
C PHE A 23 6.56 -0.23 5.33
N GLY A 24 5.79 0.00 4.26
CA GLY A 24 6.02 1.11 3.34
C GLY A 24 5.81 2.46 4.01
N SER A 25 4.72 2.63 4.77
CA SER A 25 4.41 3.89 5.45
C SER A 25 5.43 4.20 6.54
N ILE A 26 5.79 3.20 7.35
CA ILE A 26 6.85 3.32 8.37
C ILE A 26 8.19 3.63 7.70
N GLY A 27 8.53 2.92 6.61
CA GLY A 27 9.78 3.12 5.87
C GLY A 27 9.93 4.54 5.34
N VAL A 28 8.88 5.11 4.75
CA VAL A 28 8.86 6.52 4.32
C VAL A 28 9.09 7.45 5.51
N GLY A 29 8.42 7.23 6.64
CA GLY A 29 8.63 8.03 7.86
C GLY A 29 10.06 7.95 8.40
N VAL A 30 10.66 6.76 8.41
CA VAL A 30 12.06 6.55 8.83
C VAL A 30 13.03 7.25 7.89
N ILE A 31 12.84 7.13 6.57
CA ILE A 31 13.68 7.80 5.57
C ILE A 31 13.63 9.30 5.78
N LEU A 32 12.43 9.89 5.91
CA LEU A 32 12.28 11.33 6.14
C LEU A 32 13.00 11.79 7.41
N LYS A 33 12.85 11.03 8.51
CA LYS A 33 13.53 11.34 9.77
C LYS A 33 15.05 11.21 9.67
N ALA A 34 15.55 10.19 8.96
CA ALA A 34 16.98 10.01 8.71
C ALA A 34 17.56 11.13 7.82
N MET A 35 16.73 11.68 6.93
CA MET A 35 17.06 12.80 6.04
C MET A 35 16.94 14.18 6.71
N GLY A 36 16.62 14.25 8.01
CA GLY A 36 16.57 15.51 8.77
C GLY A 36 15.26 16.29 8.65
N TYR A 37 14.20 15.71 8.08
CA TYR A 37 12.89 16.36 8.07
C TYR A 37 12.29 16.42 9.48
N SER A 38 12.11 17.65 9.98
CA SER A 38 11.33 17.89 11.20
C SER A 38 9.82 17.75 10.94
N ASP A 39 9.02 17.65 12.00
CA ASP A 39 7.55 17.53 11.89
C ASP A 39 6.86 18.77 11.29
N GLY A 40 7.58 19.88 11.08
CA GLY A 40 7.04 21.16 10.60
C GLY A 40 7.55 21.65 9.24
N GLN A 41 8.41 20.90 8.56
CA GLN A 41 8.87 21.29 7.22
C GLN A 41 7.78 21.02 6.16
N GLU A 42 7.62 21.94 5.21
CA GLU A 42 6.75 21.72 4.06
C GLU A 42 7.28 20.56 3.21
N MET A 43 6.44 19.55 3.02
CA MET A 43 6.74 18.36 2.23
C MET A 43 5.77 18.32 1.04
N ALA A 44 6.14 17.58 -0.01
CA ALA A 44 5.19 17.28 -1.07
C ALA A 44 3.90 16.68 -0.46
N PRO A 45 2.70 17.18 -0.81
CA PRO A 45 1.44 16.82 -0.13
C PRO A 45 1.22 15.31 -0.01
N LEU A 46 1.59 14.56 -1.06
CA LEU A 46 1.45 13.11 -1.11
C LEU A 46 2.38 12.38 -0.12
N VAL A 47 3.62 12.87 0.05
CA VAL A 47 4.59 12.31 1.01
C VAL A 47 4.16 12.60 2.45
N GLY A 48 3.68 13.82 2.70
CA GLY A 48 3.08 14.19 3.98
C GLY A 48 1.83 13.37 4.32
N PHE A 49 0.99 13.08 3.32
CA PHE A 49 -0.15 12.18 3.47
C PHE A 49 0.30 10.76 3.87
N VAL A 50 1.27 10.17 3.18
CA VAL A 50 1.76 8.82 3.51
C VAL A 50 2.37 8.76 4.91
N ARG A 51 3.14 9.79 5.29
CA ARG A 51 3.74 9.88 6.63
C ARG A 51 2.70 9.90 7.74
N ASN A 52 1.64 10.70 7.60
CA ASN A 52 0.68 10.95 8.68
C ASN A 52 -0.54 10.01 8.63
N TRP A 53 -0.94 9.61 7.44
CA TRP A 53 -2.20 8.92 7.15
C TRP A 53 -2.02 7.67 6.30
N GLY A 54 -0.78 7.18 6.12
CA GLY A 54 -0.49 6.00 5.31
C GLY A 54 -1.25 4.75 5.73
N PHE A 55 -1.63 4.65 7.02
CA PHE A 55 -2.47 3.55 7.51
C PHE A 55 -3.88 3.53 6.88
N ILE A 56 -4.42 4.66 6.41
CA ILE A 56 -5.72 4.70 5.72
C ILE A 56 -5.68 3.87 4.43
N LEU A 57 -4.51 3.70 3.82
CA LEU A 57 -4.35 2.88 2.62
C LEU A 57 -4.70 1.40 2.86
N ILE A 58 -4.78 0.94 4.12
CA ILE A 58 -5.28 -0.40 4.50
C ILE A 58 -6.71 -0.63 4.04
N LEU A 59 -7.50 0.44 3.87
CA LEU A 59 -8.85 0.30 3.31
C LEU A 59 -8.83 -0.29 1.90
N ILE A 60 -7.77 -0.05 1.12
CA ILE A 60 -7.64 -0.57 -0.26
C ILE A 60 -7.68 -2.10 -0.28
N PRO A 61 -6.79 -2.84 0.42
CA PRO A 61 -6.87 -4.30 0.45
C PRO A 61 -8.14 -4.83 1.13
N VAL A 62 -8.70 -4.13 2.11
CA VAL A 62 -9.97 -4.52 2.74
C VAL A 62 -11.10 -4.50 1.70
N PHE A 63 -11.27 -3.38 0.98
CA PHE A 63 -12.27 -3.27 -0.07
C PHE A 63 -12.03 -4.27 -1.20
N TRP A 64 -10.77 -4.51 -1.57
CA TRP A 64 -10.42 -5.49 -2.59
C TRP A 64 -10.80 -6.92 -2.17
N VAL A 65 -10.53 -7.32 -0.93
CA VAL A 65 -10.94 -8.63 -0.40
C VAL A 65 -12.47 -8.76 -0.42
N LEU A 66 -13.19 -7.76 0.08
CA LEU A 66 -14.66 -7.77 0.09
C LEU A 66 -15.25 -7.83 -1.33
N ALA A 67 -14.70 -7.04 -2.25
CA ALA A 67 -15.13 -7.01 -3.64
C ALA A 67 -14.89 -8.36 -4.34
N THR A 68 -13.71 -8.96 -4.18
CA THR A 68 -13.42 -10.26 -4.80
C THR A 68 -14.27 -11.39 -4.20
N ILE A 69 -14.55 -11.39 -2.90
CA ILE A 69 -15.48 -12.34 -2.29
C ILE A 69 -16.88 -12.15 -2.86
N TRP A 70 -17.37 -10.90 -2.91
CA TRP A 70 -18.68 -10.61 -3.46
C TRP A 70 -18.81 -11.06 -4.93
N MET A 71 -17.77 -10.80 -5.74
CA MET A 71 -17.72 -11.24 -7.14
C MET A 71 -17.69 -12.76 -7.28
N GLU A 72 -16.91 -13.47 -6.47
CA GLU A 72 -16.90 -14.95 -6.49
C GLU A 72 -18.26 -15.55 -6.10
N LEU A 73 -19.03 -14.86 -5.26
CA LEU A 73 -20.36 -15.32 -4.84
C LEU A 73 -21.47 -15.04 -5.87
N HIS A 74 -21.38 -13.94 -6.63
CA HIS A 74 -22.47 -13.46 -7.49
C HIS A 74 -22.18 -13.57 -9.00
N HIS A 75 -20.93 -13.77 -9.39
CA HIS A 75 -20.51 -13.74 -10.79
C HIS A 75 -19.76 -15.02 -11.19
N SER A 76 -20.37 -15.82 -12.06
CA SER A 76 -19.81 -17.08 -12.57
C SER A 76 -18.52 -16.91 -13.38
N TRP A 77 -18.26 -15.71 -13.91
CA TRP A 77 -17.05 -15.41 -14.67
C TRP A 77 -15.84 -15.07 -13.78
N HIS A 78 -16.05 -14.77 -12.50
CA HIS A 78 -14.96 -14.42 -11.59
C HIS A 78 -14.33 -15.68 -11.00
N SER A 79 -13.18 -16.08 -11.56
CA SER A 79 -12.46 -17.28 -11.13
C SER A 79 -11.32 -16.93 -10.15
N LYS A 80 -10.86 -17.93 -9.40
CA LYS A 80 -9.69 -17.83 -8.51
C LYS A 80 -8.43 -17.27 -9.21
N ARG A 81 -8.30 -17.48 -10.53
CA ARG A 81 -7.20 -16.91 -11.33
C ARG A 81 -7.30 -15.39 -11.44
N VAL A 82 -8.51 -14.86 -11.61
CA VAL A 82 -8.76 -13.41 -11.67
C VAL A 82 -8.47 -12.77 -10.31
N THR A 83 -8.89 -13.42 -9.22
CA THR A 83 -8.54 -13.02 -7.85
C THR A 83 -7.03 -12.97 -7.65
N LEU A 84 -6.30 -13.98 -8.10
CA LEU A 84 -4.84 -14.00 -7.97
C LEU A 84 -4.18 -12.86 -8.80
N VAL A 85 -4.56 -12.72 -10.06
CA VAL A 85 -3.98 -11.70 -10.97
C VAL A 85 -4.25 -10.29 -10.44
N SER A 86 -5.50 -9.99 -10.06
CA SER A 86 -5.86 -8.67 -9.52
C SER A 86 -5.15 -8.38 -8.20
N GLY A 87 -4.98 -9.39 -7.33
CA GLY A 87 -4.24 -9.25 -6.07
C GLY A 87 -2.74 -9.00 -6.28
N VAL A 88 -2.12 -9.67 -7.26
CA VAL A 88 -0.71 -9.43 -7.64
C VAL A 88 -0.54 -8.04 -8.26
N LEU A 89 -1.44 -7.62 -9.14
CA LEU A 89 -1.42 -6.27 -9.72
C LEU A 89 -1.58 -5.19 -8.66
N LEU A 90 -2.50 -5.38 -7.70
CA LEU A 90 -2.66 -4.47 -6.57
C LEU A 90 -1.39 -4.41 -5.71
N LEU A 91 -0.77 -5.56 -5.43
CA LEU A 91 0.49 -5.63 -4.67
C LEU A 91 1.62 -4.89 -5.39
N ALA A 92 1.79 -5.15 -6.69
CA ALA A 92 2.80 -4.47 -7.51
C ALA A 92 2.57 -2.95 -7.53
N GLY A 93 1.33 -2.51 -7.65
CA GLY A 93 0.95 -1.10 -7.57
C GLY A 93 1.28 -0.47 -6.22
N LEU A 94 1.00 -1.16 -5.11
CA LEU A 94 1.35 -0.69 -3.76
C LEU A 94 2.87 -0.59 -3.56
N ILE A 95 3.62 -1.61 -3.97
CA ILE A 95 5.10 -1.61 -3.90
C ILE A 95 5.65 -0.44 -4.72
N TRP A 96 5.21 -0.30 -5.97
CA TRP A 96 5.61 0.80 -6.84
C TRP A 96 5.30 2.17 -6.23
N PHE A 97 4.10 2.33 -5.66
CA PHE A 97 3.70 3.55 -4.97
C PHE A 97 4.65 3.90 -3.81
N PHE A 98 4.97 2.95 -2.93
CA PHE A 98 5.90 3.21 -1.82
C PHE A 98 7.33 3.45 -2.28
N VAL A 99 7.80 2.77 -3.33
CA VAL A 99 9.10 3.04 -3.96
C VAL A 99 9.16 4.47 -4.49
N LEU A 100 8.10 4.93 -5.18
CA LEU A 100 8.01 6.32 -5.61
C LEU A 100 7.99 7.30 -4.44
N MET A 101 7.30 6.97 -3.33
CA MET A 101 7.27 7.85 -2.16
C MET A 101 8.63 7.95 -1.49
N ALA A 102 9.36 6.83 -1.38
CA ALA A 102 10.74 6.82 -0.91
C ALA A 102 11.67 7.62 -1.82
N ALA A 103 11.57 7.44 -3.15
CA ALA A 103 12.36 8.21 -4.11
C ALA A 103 12.06 9.72 -4.02
N ARG A 104 10.78 10.09 -3.88
CA ARG A 104 10.37 11.49 -3.70
C ARG A 104 10.91 12.06 -2.41
N ALA A 105 10.75 11.35 -1.29
CA ALA A 105 11.32 11.71 0.01
C ALA A 105 12.83 11.98 -0.08
N SER A 106 13.56 11.17 -0.84
CA SER A 106 15.00 11.35 -1.06
C SER A 106 15.35 12.49 -2.04
N SER A 107 14.53 12.73 -3.07
CA SER A 107 14.83 13.74 -4.09
C SER A 107 14.69 15.20 -3.62
N VAL A 108 13.87 15.47 -2.60
CA VAL A 108 13.71 16.85 -2.11
C VAL A 108 15.03 17.40 -1.53
N LEU A 109 15.93 16.54 -1.07
CA LEU A 109 17.26 16.93 -0.59
C LEU A 109 18.19 17.50 -1.67
N VAL A 110 18.10 17.02 -2.92
CA VAL A 110 18.98 17.51 -4.00
C VAL A 110 18.71 18.99 -4.29
N HIS A 111 17.51 19.48 -4.00
CA HIS A 111 17.16 20.89 -4.20
C HIS A 111 17.49 21.78 -2.98
N MET A 112 17.57 21.22 -1.76
CA MET A 112 17.91 22.00 -0.56
C MET A 112 19.41 22.10 -0.30
N GLY A 113 20.23 21.16 -0.78
CA GLY A 113 21.70 21.22 -0.67
C GLY A 113 22.38 22.15 -1.70
N ASN A 114 21.61 22.68 -2.66
CA ASN A 114 22.08 23.60 -3.71
C ASN A 114 21.61 25.06 -3.49
N GLN A 115 21.05 25.37 -2.32
CA GLN A 115 20.75 26.74 -1.87
C GLN A 115 21.66 27.09 -0.69
#